data_AF-A0A955Z8E2-F1
#
_entry.id   AF-A0A955Z8E2-F1
#
_cell.length_a   1.000
_cell.length_b   1.000
_cell.length_c   1.000
_cell.angle_alpha   90.00
_cell.angle_beta   90.00
_cell.angle_gamma   90.00
#
_symmetry.space_group_name_H-M   'P 1'
#
loop_
_entity.id
_entity.type
_entity.pdbx_description
1 polymer ?
#
loop_
_entity_poly.entity_id
_entity_poly.type
_entity_poly.pdbx_seq_one_letter_code
_entity_poly.pdbx_strand_id
1 'polypeptide(L)'
;AGTKWNFLKFRPGLVGGHCIGVDPYYLTMKAQQLGYQPEVILAGRRINDGMGVFIAQRLVKLLAHADRPIKGAKVGVLGLTFKEDVSDLRNSKVPDIIRELGDFGMNVLVHDPVARGGEAEHEYGLSLSPLEALTDLDALVLAVGHRAYADLGIADLAARVSPGGAFVDVKALFEPALPALRARDLRYWSL
;
A
#
# COMPACT_ATOMS: atom_id res chain seq x y z
N ALA A 1 24.77 -4.08 -4.49
CA ALA A 1 25.19 -3.22 -3.36
C ALA A 1 25.49 -3.99 -2.06
N GLY A 2 24.88 -5.16 -1.81
CA GLY A 2 25.02 -5.92 -0.56
C GLY A 2 26.34 -6.62 -0.26
N THR A 3 27.42 -6.34 -1.00
CA THR A 3 28.73 -6.98 -0.81
C THR A 3 29.64 -6.21 0.16
N LYS A 4 29.23 -5.02 0.63
CA LYS A 4 29.95 -4.25 1.65
C LYS A 4 29.44 -4.59 3.05
N TRP A 5 30.35 -4.73 4.00
CA TRP A 5 30.12 -5.18 5.38
C TRP A 5 29.08 -4.41 6.21
N ASN A 6 28.71 -3.18 5.81
CA ASN A 6 27.68 -2.35 6.47
C ASN A 6 26.39 -2.19 5.65
N PHE A 7 26.12 -3.08 4.71
CA PHE A 7 24.91 -2.96 3.91
C PHE A 7 23.70 -3.53 4.65
N LEU A 8 22.84 -2.64 5.16
CA LEU A 8 21.53 -3.02 5.70
C LEU A 8 20.57 -3.38 4.56
N LYS A 9 19.85 -4.49 4.71
CA LYS A 9 18.90 -4.99 3.70
C LYS A 9 17.56 -4.28 3.86
N PHE A 10 17.40 -3.15 3.18
CA PHE A 10 16.10 -2.50 3.02
C PHE A 10 15.33 -3.10 1.83
N ARG A 11 14.01 -3.20 1.96
CA ARG A 11 13.10 -3.58 0.88
C ARG A 11 12.17 -2.42 0.57
N PRO A 12 11.73 -2.26 -0.69
CA PRO A 12 10.69 -1.30 -1.04
C PRO A 12 9.42 -1.47 -0.21
N GLY A 13 8.64 -0.39 -0.11
CA GLY A 13 7.38 -0.36 0.61
C GLY A 13 7.01 1.06 1.04
N LEU A 14 5.97 1.13 1.87
CA LEU A 14 5.52 2.37 2.50
C LEU A 14 6.35 2.68 3.74
N VAL A 15 6.77 3.93 3.90
CA VAL A 15 7.57 4.39 5.05
C VAL A 15 6.67 5.22 5.98
N GLY A 16 5.96 4.51 6.86
CA GLY A 16 5.11 5.10 7.89
C GLY A 16 5.74 5.08 9.29
N GLY A 17 4.89 5.23 10.30
CA GLY A 17 5.28 5.26 11.70
C GLY A 17 5.94 6.57 12.13
N HIS A 18 6.13 6.75 13.44
CA HIS A 18 6.60 8.02 13.98
C HIS A 18 8.07 8.30 13.65
N CYS A 19 8.98 7.35 13.95
CA CYS A 19 10.41 7.66 13.95
C CYS A 19 10.91 8.05 12.55
N ILE A 20 10.73 7.19 11.55
CA ILE A 20 11.23 7.48 10.21
C ILE A 20 10.34 8.51 9.51
N GLY A 21 9.03 8.49 9.79
CA GLY A 21 8.04 9.41 9.23
C GLY A 21 8.23 10.87 9.64
N VAL A 22 8.68 11.11 10.87
CA VAL A 22 8.65 12.43 11.52
C VAL A 22 10.03 12.92 11.94
N ASP A 23 10.88 12.07 12.53
CA ASP A 23 12.17 12.51 13.10
C ASP A 23 13.10 13.24 12.10
N PRO A 24 13.17 12.84 10.81
CA PRO A 24 13.96 13.57 9.83
C PRO A 24 13.55 15.03 9.68
N TYR A 25 12.27 15.36 9.90
CA TYR A 25 11.79 16.74 9.81
C TYR A 25 12.29 17.62 10.97
N TYR A 26 12.41 17.07 12.18
CA TYR A 26 13.02 17.82 13.29
C TYR A 26 14.48 18.15 13.00
N LEU A 27 15.22 17.18 12.45
CA LEU A 27 16.62 17.37 12.07
C LEU A 27 16.76 18.39 10.93
N THR A 28 15.96 18.28 9.87
CA THR A 28 16.05 19.19 8.72
C THR A 28 15.65 20.60 9.11
N MET A 29 14.62 20.77 9.95
CA MET A 29 14.23 22.06 10.51
C MET A 29 15.40 22.69 11.28
N LYS A 30 16.06 21.92 12.17
CA LYS A 30 17.19 22.44 12.94
C LYS A 30 18.38 22.79 12.03
N ALA A 31 18.65 21.97 11.02
CA ALA A 31 19.71 22.22 10.04
C ALA A 31 19.46 23.54 9.28
N GLN A 32 18.24 23.76 8.81
CA GLN A 32 17.83 24.99 8.12
C GLN A 32 17.94 26.23 9.01
N GLN A 33 17.55 26.13 10.29
CA GLN A 33 17.73 27.23 11.26
C GLN A 33 19.20 27.63 11.46
N LEU A 34 20.12 26.69 11.27
CA LEU A 34 21.56 26.92 11.36
C LEU A 34 22.20 27.31 10.02
N GLY A 35 21.39 27.49 8.96
CA GLY A 35 21.86 27.88 7.62
C GLY A 35 22.34 26.71 6.74
N TYR A 36 22.14 25.46 7.15
CA TYR A 36 22.45 24.29 6.33
C TYR A 36 21.28 23.89 5.41
N GLN A 37 21.59 23.30 4.26
CA GLN A 37 20.62 22.79 3.30
C GLN A 37 20.62 21.25 3.28
N PRO A 38 19.70 20.57 3.99
CA PRO A 38 19.69 19.11 4.11
C PRO A 38 18.99 18.41 2.93
N GLU A 39 19.44 18.70 1.70
CA GLU A 39 18.78 18.29 0.44
C GLU A 39 18.58 16.76 0.34
N VAL A 40 19.57 15.96 0.75
CA VAL A 40 19.49 14.49 0.67
C VAL A 40 18.36 13.94 1.54
N ILE A 41 18.20 14.48 2.75
CA ILE A 41 17.16 14.03 3.68
C ILE A 41 15.78 14.45 3.16
N LEU A 42 15.65 15.70 2.70
CA LEU A 42 14.40 16.23 2.16
C LEU A 42 13.96 15.50 0.88
N ALA A 43 14.90 15.17 -0.01
CA ALA A 43 14.61 14.37 -1.20
C ALA A 43 14.11 12.96 -0.83
N GLY A 44 14.78 12.31 0.13
CA GLY A 44 14.34 11.01 0.64
C GLY A 44 12.92 11.06 1.24
N ARG A 45 12.62 12.09 2.03
CA ARG A 45 11.26 12.31 2.56
C ARG A 45 10.23 12.52 1.45
N ARG A 46 10.52 13.38 0.47
CA ARG A 46 9.63 13.66 -0.66
C ARG A 46 9.29 12.39 -1.45
N ILE A 47 10.28 11.54 -1.71
CA ILE A 47 10.08 10.25 -2.39
C ILE A 47 9.18 9.35 -1.53
N ASN A 48 9.52 9.17 -0.26
CA ASN A 48 8.77 8.29 0.65
C ASN A 48 7.32 8.75 0.87
N ASP A 49 7.10 10.06 1.00
CA ASP A 49 5.78 10.66 1.19
C ASP A 49 4.92 10.59 -0.10
N GLY A 50 5.54 10.49 -1.27
CA GLY A 50 4.85 10.32 -2.55
C GLY A 50 4.47 8.89 -2.91
N MET A 51 4.89 7.88 -2.13
CA MET A 51 4.71 6.47 -2.51
C MET A 51 3.26 6.01 -2.56
N GLY A 52 2.39 6.51 -1.69
CA GLY A 52 0.96 6.15 -1.70
C GLY A 52 0.28 6.55 -3.01
N VAL A 53 0.49 7.80 -3.42
CA VAL A 53 0.01 8.35 -4.70
C VAL A 53 0.58 7.56 -5.88
N PHE A 54 1.89 7.28 -5.86
CA PHE A 54 2.54 6.51 -6.92
C PHE A 54 1.91 5.11 -7.10
N ILE A 55 1.65 4.40 -6.01
CA ILE A 55 1.04 3.07 -6.02
C ILE A 55 -0.38 3.13 -6.58
N ALA A 56 -1.20 4.07 -6.12
CA ALA A 56 -2.57 4.27 -6.61
C ALA A 56 -2.60 4.59 -8.13
N GLN A 57 -1.75 5.53 -8.58
CA GLN A 57 -1.63 5.86 -10.00
C GLN A 57 -1.11 4.70 -10.84
N ARG A 58 -0.27 3.84 -10.28
CA ARG A 58 0.16 2.62 -10.94
C ARG A 58 -1.00 1.65 -11.14
N LEU A 59 -1.86 1.49 -10.13
CA LEU A 59 -3.08 0.68 -10.25
C LEU A 59 -4.02 1.24 -11.32
N VAL A 60 -4.26 2.55 -11.32
CA VAL A 60 -5.09 3.23 -12.34
C VAL A 60 -4.58 2.91 -13.75
N LYS A 61 -3.26 2.94 -13.97
CA LYS A 61 -2.66 2.57 -15.27
C LYS A 61 -2.91 1.11 -15.62
N LEU A 62 -2.82 0.19 -14.66
CA LEU A 62 -3.09 -1.24 -14.90
C LEU A 62 -4.53 -1.46 -15.35
N LEU A 63 -5.49 -0.83 -14.67
CA LEU A 63 -6.91 -0.90 -15.01
C LEU A 63 -7.21 -0.25 -16.36
N ALA A 64 -6.63 0.92 -16.65
CA ALA A 64 -6.79 1.58 -17.93
C ALA A 64 -6.27 0.73 -19.09
N HIS A 65 -5.10 0.08 -18.93
CA HIS A 65 -4.59 -0.83 -19.96
C HIS A 65 -5.41 -2.12 -20.09
N ALA A 66 -6.24 -2.45 -19.10
CA ALA A 66 -7.16 -3.59 -19.10
C ALA A 66 -8.56 -3.23 -19.66
N ASP A 67 -8.74 -2.01 -20.17
CA ASP A 67 -10.02 -1.46 -20.60
C ASP A 67 -11.09 -1.54 -19.50
N ARG A 68 -10.67 -1.44 -18.23
CA ARG A 68 -11.56 -1.40 -17.06
C ARG A 68 -12.01 0.03 -16.77
N PRO A 69 -13.27 0.23 -16.37
CA PRO A 69 -13.72 1.54 -15.92
C PRO A 69 -12.91 1.96 -14.70
N ILE A 70 -12.44 3.21 -14.68
CA ILE A 70 -11.72 3.79 -13.53
C ILE A 70 -12.74 4.29 -12.51
N LYS A 71 -13.64 5.19 -12.93
CA LYS A 71 -14.69 5.71 -12.07
C LYS A 71 -15.68 4.58 -11.72
N GLY A 72 -15.96 4.42 -10.42
CA GLY A 72 -16.85 3.40 -9.89
C GLY A 72 -16.20 2.02 -9.72
N ALA A 73 -14.93 1.83 -10.12
CA ALA A 73 -14.21 0.58 -9.93
C ALA A 73 -14.23 0.15 -8.47
N LYS A 74 -14.47 -1.14 -8.20
CA LYS A 74 -14.45 -1.69 -6.84
C LYS A 74 -13.02 -2.13 -6.50
N VAL A 75 -12.38 -1.47 -5.55
CA VAL A 75 -10.99 -1.75 -5.18
C VAL A 75 -10.92 -2.23 -3.73
N GLY A 76 -10.30 -3.40 -3.52
CA GLY A 76 -9.94 -3.85 -2.18
C GLY A 76 -8.56 -3.34 -1.78
N VAL A 77 -8.40 -2.85 -0.56
CA VAL A 77 -7.11 -2.53 0.05
C VAL A 77 -6.94 -3.41 1.29
N LEU A 78 -5.88 -4.20 1.29
CA LEU A 78 -5.53 -5.13 2.36
C LEU A 78 -4.37 -4.57 3.18
N GLY A 79 -4.63 -4.39 4.47
CA GLY A 79 -3.75 -3.74 5.42
C GLY A 79 -3.98 -2.24 5.48
N LEU A 80 -4.00 -1.70 6.69
CA LEU A 80 -4.13 -0.28 7.00
C LEU A 80 -3.05 0.16 7.99
N THR A 81 -2.52 -0.75 8.81
CA THR A 81 -1.46 -0.44 9.79
C THR A 81 -0.18 0.06 9.12
N PHE A 82 0.68 0.74 9.88
CA PHE A 82 1.93 1.26 9.30
C PHE A 82 2.96 0.14 9.05
N LYS A 83 2.77 -1.03 9.67
CA LYS A 83 3.69 -2.18 9.65
C LYS A 83 2.91 -3.49 9.81
N GLU A 84 3.48 -4.55 9.26
CA GLU A 84 2.97 -5.92 9.37
C GLU A 84 2.83 -6.37 10.84
N ASP A 85 1.78 -7.15 11.08
CA ASP A 85 1.47 -7.89 12.32
C ASP A 85 1.40 -7.05 13.62
N VAL A 86 1.22 -5.73 13.48
CA VAL A 86 0.97 -4.81 14.61
C VAL A 86 -0.28 -4.00 14.32
N SER A 87 -1.07 -3.69 15.36
CA SER A 87 -2.34 -2.96 15.24
C SER A 87 -2.18 -1.45 15.11
N ASP A 88 -0.95 -0.92 15.10
CA ASP A 88 -0.70 0.52 15.18
C ASP A 88 -0.95 1.19 13.82
N LEU A 89 -1.90 2.12 13.82
CA LEU A 89 -2.33 2.85 12.64
C LEU A 89 -1.60 4.17 12.45
N ARG A 90 -0.92 4.69 13.49
CA ARG A 90 -0.41 6.06 13.49
C ARG A 90 0.63 6.27 12.40
N ASN A 91 0.46 7.35 11.64
CA ASN A 91 1.32 7.71 10.51
C ASN A 91 1.44 6.57 9.47
N SER A 92 0.40 5.75 9.31
CA SER A 92 0.29 4.88 8.15
C SER A 92 0.24 5.72 6.87
N LYS A 93 0.84 5.18 5.80
CA LYS A 93 0.80 5.78 4.45
C LYS A 93 -0.19 5.09 3.53
N VAL A 94 -0.88 4.06 4.02
CA VAL A 94 -1.97 3.41 3.28
C VAL A 94 -3.14 4.38 3.02
N PRO A 95 -3.54 5.27 3.95
CA PRO A 95 -4.59 6.26 3.68
C PRO A 95 -4.32 7.15 2.46
N ASP A 96 -3.06 7.36 2.10
CA ASP A 96 -2.70 8.14 0.90
C ASP A 96 -3.04 7.39 -0.40
N ILE A 97 -2.94 6.05 -0.39
CA ILE A 97 -3.43 5.20 -1.49
C ILE A 97 -4.95 5.32 -1.59
N ILE A 98 -5.65 5.17 -0.47
CA ILE A 98 -7.12 5.17 -0.42
C ILE A 98 -7.69 6.50 -0.91
N ARG A 99 -7.10 7.62 -0.47
CA ARG A 99 -7.49 8.97 -0.87
C ARG A 99 -7.30 9.19 -2.37
N GLU A 100 -6.12 8.88 -2.90
CA GLU A 100 -5.84 9.04 -4.34
C GLU A 100 -6.80 8.20 -5.19
N LEU A 101 -7.07 6.94 -4.80
CA LEU A 101 -8.05 6.10 -5.51
C LEU A 101 -9.48 6.68 -5.44
N GLY A 102 -9.86 7.22 -4.28
CA GLY A 102 -11.12 7.95 -4.09
C GLY A 102 -11.23 9.19 -4.98
N ASP A 103 -10.13 9.92 -5.18
CA ASP A 103 -10.08 11.10 -6.06
C ASP A 103 -10.27 10.72 -7.55
N PHE A 104 -9.89 9.50 -7.96
CA PHE A 104 -10.26 8.91 -9.25
C PHE A 104 -11.73 8.43 -9.32
N GLY A 105 -12.48 8.55 -8.22
CA GLY A 105 -13.88 8.13 -8.11
C GLY A 105 -14.06 6.62 -7.96
N MET A 106 -13.07 5.91 -7.42
CA MET A 106 -13.16 4.47 -7.15
C MET A 106 -13.86 4.18 -5.81
N ASN A 107 -14.51 3.03 -5.74
CA ASN A 107 -15.15 2.53 -4.52
C ASN A 107 -14.17 1.64 -3.76
N VAL A 108 -13.55 2.20 -2.71
CA VAL A 108 -12.48 1.50 -1.96
C VAL A 108 -13.05 0.79 -0.73
N LEU A 109 -12.79 -0.51 -0.63
CA LEU A 109 -13.06 -1.34 0.56
C LEU A 109 -11.73 -1.64 1.25
N VAL A 110 -11.64 -1.36 2.55
CA VAL A 110 -10.42 -1.56 3.32
C VAL A 110 -10.62 -2.70 4.30
N HIS A 111 -9.72 -3.65 4.35
CA HIS A 111 -9.69 -4.70 5.37
C HIS A 111 -8.30 -4.76 6.01
N ASP A 112 -8.23 -4.98 7.32
CA ASP A 112 -6.99 -5.21 8.06
C ASP A 112 -7.30 -6.23 9.19
N PRO A 113 -6.51 -7.31 9.34
CA PRO A 113 -6.78 -8.37 10.29
C PRO A 113 -6.47 -8.02 11.76
N VAL A 114 -5.68 -6.96 12.01
CA VAL A 114 -5.19 -6.60 13.34
C VAL A 114 -5.55 -5.18 13.76
N ALA A 115 -5.91 -4.31 12.82
CA ALA A 115 -6.40 -2.97 13.12
C ALA A 115 -7.78 -3.00 13.80
N ARG A 116 -8.01 -2.02 14.68
CA ARG A 116 -9.32 -1.84 15.33
C ARG A 116 -10.15 -0.84 14.53
N GLY A 117 -11.39 -1.21 14.20
CA GLY A 117 -12.29 -0.34 13.42
C GLY A 117 -12.51 1.04 14.05
N GLY A 118 -12.65 1.11 15.38
CA GLY A 118 -12.79 2.39 16.08
C GLY A 118 -11.55 3.29 15.98
N GLU A 119 -10.34 2.73 15.96
CA GLU A 119 -9.11 3.48 15.77
C GLU A 119 -8.97 3.94 14.30
N ALA A 120 -9.36 3.10 13.33
CA ALA A 120 -9.35 3.45 11.91
C ALA A 120 -10.30 4.62 11.58
N GLU A 121 -11.50 4.62 12.18
CA GLU A 121 -12.46 5.71 12.05
C GLU A 121 -11.94 6.98 12.73
N HIS A 122 -11.37 6.87 13.94
CA HIS A 122 -10.86 8.02 14.67
C HIS A 122 -9.67 8.71 13.98
N GLU A 123 -8.69 7.94 13.52
CA GLU A 123 -7.45 8.46 12.93
C GLU A 123 -7.63 8.93 11.48
N TYR A 124 -8.49 8.24 10.72
CA TYR A 124 -8.57 8.41 9.26
C TYR A 124 -9.98 8.58 8.69
N GLY A 125 -11.04 8.48 9.50
CA GLY A 125 -12.42 8.48 9.02
C GLY A 125 -12.71 7.28 8.10
N LEU A 126 -12.03 6.16 8.33
CA LEU A 126 -12.12 4.96 7.50
C LEU A 126 -12.81 3.83 8.27
N SER A 127 -13.88 3.31 7.66
CA SER A 127 -14.54 2.09 8.12
C SER A 127 -13.88 0.85 7.52
N LEU A 128 -13.54 -0.11 8.39
CA LEU A 128 -13.01 -1.41 7.98
C LEU A 128 -14.14 -2.35 7.55
N SER A 129 -13.95 -3.00 6.42
CA SER A 129 -14.80 -4.05 5.88
C SER A 129 -14.32 -5.41 6.35
N PRO A 130 -15.24 -6.37 6.61
CA PRO A 130 -14.85 -7.76 6.80
C PRO A 130 -14.23 -8.31 5.52
N LEU A 131 -13.31 -9.27 5.64
CA LEU A 131 -12.62 -9.82 4.48
C LEU A 131 -13.61 -10.43 3.48
N GLU A 132 -14.72 -10.99 3.95
CA GLU A 132 -15.78 -11.62 3.16
C GLU A 132 -16.51 -10.61 2.25
N ALA A 133 -16.47 -9.31 2.55
CA ALA A 133 -17.06 -8.28 1.70
C ALA A 133 -16.19 -7.93 0.47
N LEU A 134 -14.91 -8.31 0.50
CA LEU A 134 -13.97 -8.11 -0.60
C LEU A 134 -14.16 -9.24 -1.62
N THR A 135 -15.21 -9.12 -2.43
CA THR A 135 -15.52 -9.98 -3.59
C THR A 135 -15.77 -9.12 -4.83
N ASP A 136 -15.66 -9.74 -6.01
CA ASP A 136 -15.98 -9.13 -7.31
C ASP A 136 -15.26 -7.79 -7.54
N LEU A 137 -14.00 -7.71 -7.09
CA LEU A 137 -13.19 -6.50 -7.18
C LEU A 137 -12.67 -6.32 -8.61
N ASP A 138 -12.58 -5.08 -9.08
CA ASP A 138 -11.80 -4.75 -10.29
C ASP A 138 -10.30 -4.76 -9.99
N ALA A 139 -9.93 -4.45 -8.75
CA ALA A 139 -8.57 -4.47 -8.29
C ALA A 139 -8.41 -4.81 -6.81
N LEU A 140 -7.24 -5.35 -6.46
CA LEU A 140 -6.82 -5.58 -5.09
C LEU A 140 -5.41 -5.01 -4.86
N VAL A 141 -5.25 -4.24 -3.79
CA VAL A 141 -3.96 -3.73 -3.31
C VAL A 141 -3.63 -4.42 -2.00
N LEU A 142 -2.60 -5.25 -1.99
CA LEU A 142 -1.95 -5.74 -0.79
C LEU A 142 -0.95 -4.68 -0.31
N ALA A 143 -1.43 -3.78 0.56
CA ALA A 143 -0.65 -2.65 1.05
C ALA A 143 0.28 -3.03 2.20
N VAL A 144 -0.18 -3.91 3.11
CA VAL A 144 0.60 -4.41 4.25
C VAL A 144 0.64 -5.93 4.23
N GLY A 145 1.84 -6.51 4.25
CA GLY A 145 2.05 -7.95 4.13
C GLY A 145 1.89 -8.72 5.44
N HIS A 146 0.71 -8.64 6.09
CA HIS A 146 0.43 -9.40 7.31
C HIS A 146 0.54 -10.91 7.08
N ARG A 147 0.94 -11.64 8.13
CA ARG A 147 0.97 -13.11 8.11
C ARG A 147 -0.38 -13.72 7.77
N ALA A 148 -1.48 -13.14 8.26
CA ALA A 148 -2.83 -13.61 7.93
C ALA A 148 -3.10 -13.63 6.40
N TYR A 149 -2.54 -12.69 5.64
CA TYR A 149 -2.67 -12.68 4.18
C TYR A 149 -1.70 -13.66 3.51
N ALA A 150 -0.49 -13.81 4.04
CA ALA A 150 0.45 -14.82 3.58
C ALA A 150 -0.12 -16.24 3.74
N ASP A 151 -0.73 -16.52 4.90
CA ASP A 151 -1.33 -17.80 5.27
C ASP A 151 -2.58 -18.10 4.43
N LEU A 152 -3.36 -17.07 4.08
CA LEU A 152 -4.48 -17.20 3.13
C LEU A 152 -3.97 -17.54 1.72
N GLY A 153 -2.81 -17.02 1.33
CA GLY A 153 -2.16 -17.33 0.06
C GLY A 153 -2.74 -16.58 -1.14
N ILE A 154 -1.96 -16.57 -2.23
CA ILE A 154 -2.31 -15.77 -3.41
C ILE A 154 -3.59 -16.25 -4.11
N ALA A 155 -3.89 -17.55 -4.07
CA ALA A 155 -5.02 -18.10 -4.82
C ALA A 155 -6.34 -17.54 -4.29
N ASP A 156 -6.51 -17.53 -2.97
CA ASP A 156 -7.68 -16.98 -2.30
C ASP A 156 -7.77 -15.46 -2.42
N LEU A 157 -6.65 -14.75 -2.40
CA LEU A 157 -6.63 -13.31 -2.61
C LEU A 157 -6.98 -12.95 -4.07
N ALA A 158 -6.41 -13.66 -5.04
CA ALA A 158 -6.72 -13.51 -6.47
C ALA A 158 -8.18 -13.89 -6.77
N ALA A 159 -8.76 -14.83 -6.00
CA ALA A 159 -10.15 -15.24 -6.18
C ALA A 159 -11.17 -14.11 -5.95
N ARG A 160 -10.77 -13.08 -5.20
CA ARG A 160 -11.57 -11.89 -4.86
C ARG A 160 -11.60 -10.86 -5.98
N VAL A 161 -10.68 -10.96 -6.93
CA VAL A 161 -10.57 -10.07 -8.09
C VAL A 161 -11.26 -10.73 -9.28
N SER A 162 -12.11 -9.96 -9.94
CA SER A 162 -12.78 -10.33 -11.19
C SER A 162 -11.73 -10.68 -12.27
N PRO A 163 -11.99 -11.69 -13.13
CA PRO A 163 -11.05 -12.03 -14.21
C PRO A 163 -10.72 -10.80 -15.06
N GLY A 164 -9.45 -10.62 -15.44
CA GLY A 164 -8.97 -9.43 -16.17
C GLY A 164 -8.74 -8.18 -15.32
N GLY A 165 -8.91 -8.28 -13.99
CA GLY A 165 -8.63 -7.20 -13.04
C GLY A 165 -7.13 -7.02 -12.73
N ALA A 166 -6.83 -6.23 -11.70
CA ALA A 166 -5.46 -5.92 -11.29
C ALA A 166 -5.14 -6.36 -9.85
N PHE A 167 -3.93 -6.84 -9.62
CA PHE A 167 -3.39 -7.18 -8.31
C PHE A 167 -2.10 -6.40 -8.06
N VAL A 168 -2.08 -5.58 -7.03
CA VAL A 168 -0.92 -4.79 -6.62
C VAL A 168 -0.38 -5.31 -5.30
N ASP A 169 0.85 -5.79 -5.30
CA ASP A 169 1.54 -6.34 -4.13
C ASP A 169 2.68 -5.40 -3.70
N VAL A 170 2.40 -4.49 -2.77
CA VAL A 170 3.32 -3.42 -2.38
C VAL A 170 4.60 -3.97 -1.74
N LYS A 171 4.51 -5.12 -1.07
CA LYS A 171 5.62 -5.74 -0.34
C LYS A 171 6.33 -6.84 -1.13
N ALA A 172 5.86 -7.14 -2.33
CA ALA A 172 6.26 -8.33 -3.10
C ALA A 172 6.21 -9.59 -2.22
N LEU A 173 5.09 -9.76 -1.49
CA LEU A 173 4.85 -10.91 -0.63
C LEU A 173 4.75 -12.20 -1.45
N PHE A 174 4.24 -12.12 -2.68
CA PHE A 174 4.08 -13.25 -3.57
C PHE A 174 4.87 -13.09 -4.87
N GLU A 175 5.15 -14.21 -5.53
CA GLU A 175 5.85 -14.20 -6.82
C GLU A 175 4.90 -13.91 -8.00
N PRO A 176 5.31 -13.08 -8.99
CA PRO A 176 4.46 -12.69 -10.13
C PRO A 176 4.05 -13.85 -11.05
N ALA A 177 4.83 -14.93 -11.08
CA ALA A 177 4.65 -16.03 -12.03
C ALA A 177 3.65 -17.11 -11.56
N LEU A 178 2.90 -16.84 -10.48
CA LEU A 178 2.03 -17.85 -9.88
C LEU A 178 0.84 -18.20 -10.80
N PRO A 179 0.57 -19.50 -11.03
CA PRO A 179 -0.52 -19.96 -11.90
C PRO A 179 -1.89 -19.35 -11.57
N ALA A 180 -2.15 -19.05 -10.30
CA ALA A 180 -3.40 -18.47 -9.84
C ALA A 180 -3.71 -17.08 -10.46
N LEU A 181 -2.68 -16.26 -10.68
CA LEU A 181 -2.84 -14.95 -11.32
C LEU A 181 -3.13 -15.10 -12.81
N ARG A 182 -2.41 -16.00 -13.49
CA ARG A 182 -2.58 -16.28 -14.92
C ARG A 182 -3.92 -16.92 -15.24
N ALA A 183 -4.40 -17.82 -14.38
CA ALA A 183 -5.68 -18.50 -14.56
C ALA A 183 -6.88 -17.53 -14.61
N ARG A 184 -6.71 -16.33 -14.04
CA ARG A 184 -7.73 -15.26 -14.00
C ARG A 184 -7.36 -14.06 -14.87
N ASP A 185 -6.30 -14.16 -15.67
CA ASP A 185 -5.79 -13.05 -16.49
C ASP A 185 -5.56 -11.76 -15.67
N LEU A 186 -5.09 -11.90 -14.42
CA LEU A 186 -4.86 -10.76 -13.55
C LEU A 186 -3.56 -10.05 -13.91
N ARG A 187 -3.64 -8.72 -13.99
CA ARG A 187 -2.48 -7.85 -14.15
C ARG A 187 -1.80 -7.65 -12.81
N TYR A 188 -0.66 -8.30 -12.63
CA TYR A 188 0.13 -8.20 -11.42
C TYR A 188 1.17 -7.08 -11.49
N TRP A 189 1.36 -6.36 -10.39
CA TRP A 189 2.47 -5.44 -10.20
C TRP A 189 2.93 -5.41 -8.74
N SER A 190 4.24 -5.28 -8.51
CA SER A 190 4.85 -5.08 -7.21
C SER A 190 5.96 -4.03 -7.28
N LEU A 191 6.39 -3.53 -6.11
CA LEU A 191 7.53 -2.62 -5.97
C LEU A 191 8.88 -3.33 -6.11
#